data_AF-A0A9E2GX35-F1
#
_entry.id   AF-A0A9E2GX35-F1
#
_cell.length_a   1.000
_cell.length_b   1.000
_cell.length_c   1.000
_cell.angle_alpha   90.00
_cell.angle_beta   90.00
_cell.angle_gamma   90.00
#
_symmetry.space_group_name_H-M   'P 1'
#
loop_
_entity.id
_entity.type
_entity.pdbx_description
1 polymer ?
#
loop_
_entity_poly.entity_id
_entity_poly.type
_entity_poly.pdbx_seq_one_letter_code
_entity_poly.pdbx_strand_id
1 'polypeptide(L)'
;MTRFPFMCILLTWVLACFSCSRESSVQIDPERCDNQIDDDLDGHVDCEDQDCWDDAVCDTTPVEQCDNQLDDDDDGFIDCDDIDCMDECEYREDCTNHTDDDDDGFADCEDQDCWTSQWCDDPQVEDCTNGIDDDGDGDVDCDDMDCSQPPNCLSWEMDCSDGLDDEGDGLIDCEDPDCALYPGCDPDTEICDNDLDDDDDGDVDCDDSDCAQDPACVPDPEICDNDLDDDGDGDVDCADTDCELDANCIITAPELCANAVDDDGDGDVDCDDSDCAAERDCLDYTGVLGAACREASDCSAITGGQCRTELDDGLPGGTCTKVCSVMNPCPNGASCVTGSDGNGLCAKTCASATDCRIGYQCTMPAGATVNVCNPHCGRDWQCRDTRYCNTGDGLCVAQELCLTPGDDDGDGQINCADTNCAGDTACGCVEDDRNNVQWTTAFELDLAAGTPLTGSICGPTYQDWFVFTPATTVSVTFTASFTNATGDLDLYLYDAGNLLTSIAMAYTTSDNETFTRSLNAGTTYYLLVDGYHRAANNYTLTITQ
;
A
#
# COMPACT_ATOMS: atom_id res chain seq x y z
N MET A 1 -21.16 -48.23 -56.19
CA MET A 1 -22.03 -48.30 -57.38
C MET A 1 -23.46 -48.06 -56.93
N THR A 2 -24.22 -47.34 -57.77
CA THR A 2 -25.62 -46.89 -57.62
C THR A 2 -25.84 -45.60 -56.82
N ARG A 3 -26.61 -44.71 -57.46
CA ARG A 3 -26.71 -43.26 -57.38
C ARG A 3 -28.22 -42.97 -57.56
N PHE A 4 -28.77 -42.00 -56.81
CA PHE A 4 -30.01 -41.23 -57.04
C PHE A 4 -31.39 -41.96 -57.04
N PRO A 5 -32.54 -41.24 -56.98
CA PRO A 5 -32.84 -39.87 -56.49
C PRO A 5 -34.13 -39.79 -55.62
N PHE A 6 -34.38 -38.65 -54.96
CA PHE A 6 -35.74 -38.11 -54.82
C PHE A 6 -35.69 -36.59 -54.97
N MET A 7 -36.44 -36.09 -55.96
CA MET A 7 -36.51 -34.71 -56.40
C MET A 7 -38.00 -34.31 -56.35
N CYS A 8 -38.29 -33.22 -55.63
CA CYS A 8 -39.15 -32.09 -56.03
C CYS A 8 -40.56 -32.41 -56.60
N ILE A 9 -41.68 -31.95 -56.03
CA ILE A 9 -42.28 -30.61 -56.20
C ILE A 9 -43.66 -30.66 -55.49
N LEU A 10 -44.07 -29.62 -54.75
CA LEU A 10 -45.40 -28.99 -54.89
C LEU A 10 -45.60 -27.79 -53.95
N LEU A 11 -46.08 -26.71 -54.56
CA LEU A 11 -46.87 -25.59 -54.03
C LEU A 11 -46.15 -24.38 -53.40
N THR A 12 -45.75 -23.46 -54.28
CA THR A 12 -45.59 -22.03 -54.01
C THR A 12 -46.97 -21.36 -53.87
N TRP A 13 -47.29 -20.86 -52.67
CA TRP A 13 -48.37 -19.90 -52.44
C TRP A 13 -47.79 -18.53 -52.08
N VAL A 14 -48.44 -17.52 -52.65
CA VAL A 14 -48.13 -16.10 -52.62
C VAL A 14 -48.14 -15.57 -51.19
N LEU A 15 -47.00 -15.05 -50.71
CA LEU A 15 -46.94 -14.10 -49.61
C LEU A 15 -46.31 -12.81 -50.12
N ALA A 16 -47.16 -11.81 -50.32
CA ALA A 16 -46.72 -10.42 -50.47
C ALA A 16 -46.26 -9.94 -49.07
N CYS A 17 -44.96 -10.05 -48.81
CA CYS A 17 -44.30 -9.19 -47.82
C CYS A 17 -43.69 -8.03 -48.60
N PHE A 18 -44.34 -6.88 -48.52
CA PHE A 18 -43.70 -5.62 -48.86
C PHE A 18 -42.47 -5.44 -47.98
N SER A 19 -41.38 -5.05 -48.62
CA SER A 19 -40.09 -4.73 -48.04
C SER A 19 -40.21 -3.83 -46.82
N CYS A 20 -39.67 -4.29 -45.69
CA CYS A 20 -39.15 -3.38 -44.67
C CYS A 20 -37.72 -3.06 -45.09
N SER A 21 -37.54 -2.04 -45.94
CA SER A 21 -36.23 -1.46 -46.22
C SER A 21 -35.80 -0.68 -44.99
N ARG A 22 -34.95 -1.33 -44.19
CA ARG A 22 -34.15 -0.73 -43.15
C ARG A 22 -33.03 0.06 -43.83
N GLU A 23 -33.31 1.32 -44.15
CA GLU A 23 -32.38 2.46 -44.20
C GLU A 23 -33.26 3.72 -44.37
N SER A 24 -33.65 4.32 -43.26
CA SER A 24 -34.01 5.73 -43.22
C SER A 24 -33.25 6.28 -42.03
N SER A 25 -32.10 6.87 -42.32
CA SER A 25 -31.48 7.85 -41.43
C SER A 25 -32.51 8.97 -41.24
N VAL A 26 -33.26 8.92 -40.14
CA VAL A 26 -33.88 10.13 -39.60
C VAL A 26 -32.69 10.93 -39.08
N GLN A 27 -32.19 11.85 -39.92
CA GLN A 27 -31.45 12.98 -39.39
C GLN A 27 -32.48 13.70 -38.52
N ILE A 28 -32.28 13.62 -37.21
CA ILE A 28 -32.92 14.53 -36.29
C ILE A 28 -32.11 15.80 -36.50
N ASP A 29 -32.68 16.74 -37.27
CA ASP A 29 -32.04 18.02 -37.50
C ASP A 29 -32.10 18.81 -36.18
N PRO A 30 -31.10 19.66 -35.85
CA PRO A 30 -31.18 20.52 -34.67
C PRO A 30 -32.45 21.36 -34.70
N GLU A 31 -33.09 21.53 -33.53
CA GLU A 31 -34.32 22.31 -33.40
C GLU A 31 -34.12 23.72 -33.95
N ARG A 32 -35.10 24.22 -34.71
CA ARG A 32 -35.05 25.57 -35.27
C ARG A 32 -36.02 26.44 -34.51
N CYS A 33 -35.46 27.22 -33.59
CA CYS A 33 -36.11 27.97 -32.53
C CYS A 33 -37.08 29.11 -32.94
N ASP A 34 -37.53 29.15 -34.19
CA ASP A 34 -38.29 30.28 -34.76
C ASP A 34 -39.46 29.88 -35.67
N ASN A 35 -39.89 28.61 -35.67
CA ASN A 35 -40.75 28.07 -36.72
C ASN A 35 -42.02 27.33 -36.26
N GLN A 36 -42.22 27.15 -34.95
CA GLN A 36 -43.37 26.51 -34.29
C GLN A 36 -43.59 25.05 -34.67
N ILE A 37 -42.50 24.36 -35.00
CA ILE A 37 -42.47 22.94 -35.31
C ILE A 37 -41.50 22.28 -34.34
N ASP A 38 -41.81 21.03 -34.00
CA ASP A 38 -40.95 20.12 -33.26
C ASP A 38 -40.08 19.43 -34.33
N ASP A 39 -39.02 20.11 -34.76
CA ASP A 39 -38.10 19.68 -35.82
C ASP A 39 -37.26 18.48 -35.37
N ASP A 40 -37.01 18.37 -34.06
CA ASP A 40 -36.22 17.30 -33.45
C ASP A 40 -37.08 16.12 -32.88
N LEU A 41 -38.40 16.32 -32.77
CA LEU A 41 -39.41 15.33 -32.37
C LEU A 41 -39.33 14.87 -30.91
N ASP A 42 -38.78 15.69 -30.01
CA ASP A 42 -38.74 15.41 -28.57
C ASP A 42 -40.06 15.78 -27.84
N GLY A 43 -40.92 16.55 -28.50
CA GLY A 43 -42.24 16.96 -28.02
C GLY A 43 -42.36 18.43 -27.61
N HIS A 44 -41.30 19.22 -27.77
CA HIS A 44 -41.27 20.65 -27.53
C HIS A 44 -41.13 21.44 -28.84
N VAL A 45 -41.41 22.75 -28.82
CA VAL A 45 -41.34 23.62 -30.02
C VAL A 45 -40.75 24.97 -29.66
N ASP A 46 -39.89 25.50 -30.53
CA ASP A 46 -39.24 26.81 -30.37
C ASP A 46 -38.67 27.03 -28.94
N CYS A 47 -38.95 28.17 -28.30
CA CYS A 47 -38.44 28.51 -26.97
C CYS A 47 -39.05 27.69 -25.82
N GLU A 48 -40.09 26.89 -26.09
CA GLU A 48 -40.59 25.90 -25.12
C GLU A 48 -39.75 24.61 -25.15
N ASP A 49 -38.80 24.52 -26.08
CA ASP A 49 -37.80 23.47 -26.21
C ASP A 49 -36.50 23.85 -25.48
N GLN A 50 -35.99 22.91 -24.69
CA GLN A 50 -34.76 23.10 -23.92
C GLN A 50 -33.53 23.29 -24.82
N ASP A 51 -33.55 22.73 -26.03
CA ASP A 51 -32.46 22.85 -26.99
C ASP A 51 -32.37 24.25 -27.63
N CYS A 52 -33.38 25.11 -27.37
CA CYS A 52 -33.49 26.48 -27.88
C CYS A 52 -33.23 27.58 -26.86
N TRP A 53 -32.93 27.24 -25.60
CA TRP A 53 -32.77 28.23 -24.52
C TRP A 53 -31.57 29.15 -24.69
N ASP A 54 -30.54 28.71 -25.41
CA ASP A 54 -29.37 29.53 -25.73
C ASP A 54 -29.47 30.21 -27.12
N ASP A 55 -30.60 30.07 -27.84
CA ASP A 55 -30.79 30.70 -29.14
C ASP A 55 -31.29 32.15 -29.02
N ALA A 56 -30.62 33.06 -29.72
CA ALA A 56 -30.90 34.50 -29.68
C ALA A 56 -32.31 34.89 -30.15
N VAL A 57 -33.07 33.98 -30.77
CA VAL A 57 -34.50 34.20 -31.10
C VAL A 57 -35.39 34.09 -29.85
N CYS A 58 -34.96 33.34 -28.84
CA CYS A 58 -35.69 33.13 -27.59
C CYS A 58 -35.33 34.15 -26.49
N ASP A 59 -34.32 34.97 -26.73
CA ASP A 59 -33.89 36.10 -25.91
C ASP A 59 -34.59 37.38 -26.38
N THR A 60 -35.84 37.59 -25.95
CA THR A 60 -36.65 38.76 -26.37
C THR A 60 -37.41 39.46 -25.25
N THR A 61 -36.82 39.64 -24.08
CA THR A 61 -37.30 40.70 -23.17
C THR A 61 -36.56 42.02 -23.49
N PRO A 62 -37.30 43.12 -23.75
CA PRO A 62 -36.73 44.46 -23.66
C PRO A 62 -36.10 44.63 -22.27
N VAL A 63 -34.92 45.23 -22.20
CA VAL A 63 -34.26 45.46 -20.91
C VAL A 63 -35.05 46.51 -20.12
N GLU A 64 -35.52 46.12 -18.93
CA GLU A 64 -36.15 47.01 -17.97
C GLU A 64 -35.15 48.08 -17.49
N GLN A 65 -35.57 49.35 -17.40
CA GLN A 65 -34.73 50.38 -16.76
C GLN A 65 -35.12 50.48 -15.29
N CYS A 66 -34.30 49.91 -14.43
CA CYS A 66 -34.56 49.63 -13.01
C CYS A 66 -34.70 50.83 -12.06
N ASP A 67 -34.87 52.07 -12.55
CA ASP A 67 -34.89 53.30 -11.73
C ASP A 67 -35.87 54.39 -12.20
N ASN A 68 -36.88 54.06 -13.00
CA ASN A 68 -37.72 55.06 -13.68
C ASN A 68 -39.23 55.01 -13.39
N GLN A 69 -39.69 54.06 -12.57
CA GLN A 69 -41.09 53.88 -12.13
C GLN A 69 -42.07 53.59 -13.28
N LEU A 70 -41.56 53.01 -14.35
CA LEU A 70 -42.32 52.48 -15.47
C LEU A 70 -42.11 50.96 -15.53
N ASP A 71 -42.97 50.34 -16.32
CA ASP A 71 -42.90 48.93 -16.72
C ASP A 71 -42.40 49.01 -18.17
N ASP A 72 -41.08 49.11 -18.35
CA ASP A 72 -40.44 49.36 -19.65
C ASP A 72 -40.45 48.13 -20.58
N ASP A 73 -40.58 46.93 -20.00
CA ASP A 73 -40.71 45.66 -20.68
C ASP A 73 -42.17 45.11 -20.75
N ASP A 74 -43.11 45.80 -20.09
CA ASP A 74 -44.58 45.57 -20.08
C ASP A 74 -44.98 44.20 -19.46
N ASP A 75 -44.15 43.63 -18.56
CA ASP A 75 -44.39 42.33 -17.91
C ASP A 75 -45.35 42.41 -16.69
N GLY A 76 -45.59 43.63 -16.20
CA GLY A 76 -46.51 43.95 -15.11
C GLY A 76 -45.83 44.24 -13.77
N PHE A 77 -44.50 44.17 -13.70
CA PHE A 77 -43.68 44.62 -12.59
C PHE A 77 -42.94 45.91 -12.99
N ILE A 78 -42.44 46.66 -12.00
CA ILE A 78 -41.77 47.95 -12.24
C ILE A 78 -40.49 47.99 -11.42
N ASP A 79 -39.42 48.54 -11.98
CA ASP A 79 -38.14 48.75 -11.30
C ASP A 79 -37.69 47.50 -10.49
N CYS A 80 -37.37 47.64 -9.20
CA CYS A 80 -36.86 46.57 -8.34
C CYS A 80 -37.89 45.52 -7.91
N ASP A 81 -39.17 45.75 -8.18
CA ASP A 81 -40.19 44.70 -8.03
C ASP A 81 -40.17 43.74 -9.24
N ASP A 82 -39.39 44.06 -10.27
CA ASP A 82 -39.14 43.25 -11.45
C ASP A 82 -37.94 42.32 -11.26
N ILE A 83 -38.09 41.06 -11.66
CA ILE A 83 -37.05 40.04 -11.55
C ILE A 83 -35.89 40.29 -12.52
N ASP A 84 -36.12 41.03 -13.61
CA ASP A 84 -35.11 41.38 -14.58
C ASP A 84 -34.17 42.50 -14.08
N CYS A 85 -34.51 43.12 -12.93
CA CYS A 85 -33.71 44.13 -12.23
C CYS A 85 -32.94 43.60 -11.01
N MET A 86 -32.98 42.28 -10.76
CA MET A 86 -32.48 41.65 -9.53
C MET A 86 -30.96 41.80 -9.31
N ASP A 87 -30.19 42.10 -10.37
CA ASP A 87 -28.74 42.30 -10.30
C ASP A 87 -28.31 43.79 -10.40
N GLU A 88 -29.25 44.72 -10.66
CA GLU A 88 -28.97 46.17 -10.82
C GLU A 88 -29.62 47.06 -9.75
N CYS A 89 -30.58 46.57 -8.98
CA CYS A 89 -31.16 47.29 -7.85
C CYS A 89 -30.25 47.24 -6.62
N GLU A 90 -29.27 48.12 -6.60
CA GLU A 90 -28.48 48.45 -5.42
C GLU A 90 -28.35 49.98 -5.36
N TYR A 91 -28.66 50.57 -4.20
CA TYR A 91 -28.44 51.96 -3.79
C TYR A 91 -29.42 53.05 -4.22
N ARG A 92 -30.21 53.54 -3.25
CA ARG A 92 -30.34 55.00 -3.09
C ARG A 92 -30.62 55.56 -1.69
N GLU A 93 -29.95 55.04 -0.65
CA GLU A 93 -29.81 55.76 0.62
C GLU A 93 -28.84 56.96 0.54
N ASP A 94 -29.25 58.15 0.99
CA ASP A 94 -28.32 59.23 1.37
C ASP A 94 -27.93 59.04 2.83
N CYS A 95 -26.77 58.41 3.05
CA CYS A 95 -26.25 58.00 4.36
C CYS A 95 -25.98 59.12 5.39
N THR A 96 -26.50 60.34 5.20
CA THR A 96 -26.22 61.50 6.04
C THR A 96 -27.43 62.38 6.36
N ASN A 97 -28.64 62.04 5.89
CA ASN A 97 -29.79 62.95 5.95
C ASN A 97 -30.85 62.55 7.01
N HIS A 98 -30.65 61.44 7.71
CA HIS A 98 -31.50 60.86 8.76
C HIS A 98 -32.92 60.53 8.28
N THR A 99 -33.04 60.18 7.00
CA THR A 99 -34.27 59.67 6.41
C THR A 99 -33.97 58.39 5.67
N ASP A 100 -34.89 57.46 5.81
CA ASP A 100 -35.02 56.24 5.03
C ASP A 100 -35.44 56.66 3.60
N ASP A 101 -34.46 56.79 2.71
CA ASP A 101 -34.62 57.33 1.34
C ASP A 101 -35.04 56.25 0.33
N ASP A 102 -34.91 54.97 0.71
CA ASP A 102 -35.29 53.76 -0.02
C ASP A 102 -36.47 53.00 0.62
N ASP A 103 -36.98 53.50 1.75
CA ASP A 103 -38.19 53.07 2.48
C ASP A 103 -38.11 51.60 2.99
N ASP A 104 -36.90 51.06 3.22
CA ASP A 104 -36.68 49.69 3.70
C ASP A 104 -36.89 49.52 5.23
N GLY A 105 -37.00 50.65 5.95
CA GLY A 105 -37.24 50.74 7.38
C GLY A 105 -36.01 51.11 8.21
N PHE A 106 -34.86 51.28 7.59
CA PHE A 106 -33.60 51.74 8.18
C PHE A 106 -33.20 53.10 7.58
N ALA A 107 -32.37 53.86 8.26
CA ALA A 107 -31.99 55.20 7.80
C ALA A 107 -30.52 55.46 8.10
N ASP A 108 -29.83 56.12 7.17
CA ASP A 108 -28.39 56.40 7.25
C ASP A 108 -27.56 55.15 7.62
N CYS A 109 -26.69 55.21 8.63
CA CYS A 109 -25.79 54.12 9.00
C CYS A 109 -26.46 52.95 9.71
N GLU A 110 -27.73 53.08 10.10
CA GLU A 110 -28.54 51.94 10.53
C GLU A 110 -28.98 51.10 9.33
N ASP A 111 -28.88 51.66 8.12
CA ASP A 111 -29.13 51.00 6.86
C ASP A 111 -27.94 50.16 6.41
N GLN A 112 -28.24 48.93 5.97
CA GLN A 112 -27.24 47.98 5.51
C GLN A 112 -26.54 48.44 4.23
N ASP A 113 -27.21 49.25 3.42
CA ASP A 113 -26.67 49.80 2.18
C ASP A 113 -25.64 50.90 2.44
N CYS A 114 -25.63 51.48 3.64
CA CYS A 114 -24.68 52.52 4.03
C CYS A 114 -23.40 51.99 4.70
N TRP A 115 -23.26 50.67 4.91
CA TRP A 115 -22.13 50.06 5.63
C TRP A 115 -20.76 50.23 4.96
N THR A 116 -20.72 50.59 3.67
CA THR A 116 -19.45 50.88 2.97
C THR A 116 -19.24 52.37 2.68
N SER A 117 -20.15 53.22 3.17
CA SER A 117 -20.07 54.67 3.01
C SER A 117 -19.05 55.25 4.00
N GLN A 118 -18.13 56.08 3.48
CA GLN A 118 -17.13 56.81 4.27
C GLN A 118 -17.70 57.73 5.38
N TRP A 119 -19.03 57.89 5.42
CA TRP A 119 -19.75 58.68 6.42
C TRP A 119 -20.28 57.82 7.58
N CYS A 120 -20.30 56.50 7.38
CA CYS A 120 -20.63 55.46 8.36
C CYS A 120 -19.39 54.67 8.81
N ASP A 121 -18.22 54.99 8.26
CA ASP A 121 -16.94 54.86 8.96
C ASP A 121 -16.92 55.89 10.11
N ASP A 122 -17.59 55.48 11.18
CA ASP A 122 -17.32 55.74 12.59
C ASP A 122 -16.59 57.04 13.01
N PRO A 123 -17.24 57.95 13.78
CA PRO A 123 -16.60 59.00 14.54
C PRO A 123 -15.83 58.56 15.81
N GLN A 124 -15.79 57.27 16.17
CA GLN A 124 -15.16 56.71 17.39
C GLN A 124 -13.64 56.54 17.24
N VAL A 125 -12.90 57.65 17.29
CA VAL A 125 -11.47 57.52 17.58
C VAL A 125 -11.20 58.13 18.93
N GLU A 126 -11.42 57.32 19.96
CA GLU A 126 -10.91 57.53 21.31
C GLU A 126 -9.36 57.55 21.27
N ASP A 127 -8.74 58.58 21.85
CA ASP A 127 -7.29 58.56 22.12
C ASP A 127 -7.07 57.85 23.46
N CYS A 128 -6.88 56.54 23.36
CA CYS A 128 -6.83 55.57 24.44
C CYS A 128 -5.68 55.73 25.47
N THR A 129 -5.05 56.91 25.56
CA THR A 129 -3.88 57.16 26.41
C THR A 129 -3.92 58.50 27.16
N ASN A 130 -4.94 59.33 26.98
CA ASN A 130 -4.86 60.74 27.37
C ASN A 130 -5.71 61.12 28.62
N GLY A 131 -6.51 60.19 29.14
CA GLY A 131 -7.29 60.38 30.36
C GLY A 131 -8.59 61.16 30.17
N ILE A 132 -9.10 61.24 28.95
CA ILE A 132 -10.29 62.01 28.57
C ILE A 132 -11.13 61.19 27.59
N ASP A 133 -12.42 61.09 27.87
CA ASP A 133 -13.48 60.60 26.96
C ASP A 133 -13.57 61.52 25.71
N ASP A 134 -12.88 61.14 24.64
CA ASP A 134 -12.71 61.91 23.41
C ASP A 134 -13.84 61.69 22.39
N ASP A 135 -14.52 60.54 22.44
CA ASP A 135 -15.71 60.27 21.62
C ASP A 135 -17.05 60.56 22.34
N GLY A 136 -17.02 60.75 23.66
CA GLY A 136 -18.11 61.28 24.48
C GLY A 136 -19.13 60.23 24.94
N ASP A 137 -18.79 58.94 24.90
CA ASP A 137 -19.68 57.84 25.25
C ASP A 137 -19.80 57.60 26.78
N GLY A 138 -18.84 58.15 27.53
CA GLY A 138 -18.81 58.18 29.00
C GLY A 138 -17.82 57.22 29.65
N ASP A 139 -17.17 56.37 28.87
CA ASP A 139 -15.99 55.59 29.26
C ASP A 139 -14.72 56.35 28.83
N VAL A 140 -13.54 55.97 29.34
CA VAL A 140 -12.29 56.75 29.16
C VAL A 140 -11.13 55.78 28.95
N ASP A 141 -10.26 56.07 27.98
CA ASP A 141 -9.07 55.27 27.68
C ASP A 141 -9.39 53.75 27.57
N CYS A 142 -8.66 52.88 28.28
CA CYS A 142 -8.83 51.42 28.20
C CYS A 142 -10.12 50.87 28.83
N ASP A 143 -10.87 51.69 29.57
CA ASP A 143 -12.21 51.31 30.02
C ASP A 143 -13.25 51.49 28.89
N ASP A 144 -12.87 52.16 27.81
CA ASP A 144 -13.67 52.38 26.60
C ASP A 144 -13.63 51.17 25.65
N MET A 145 -14.79 50.74 25.16
CA MET A 145 -14.93 49.55 24.30
C MET A 145 -14.39 49.80 22.88
N ASP A 146 -14.24 51.06 22.48
CA ASP A 146 -13.78 51.45 21.15
C ASP A 146 -12.23 51.43 21.06
N CYS A 147 -11.54 51.28 22.20
CA CYS A 147 -10.11 51.00 22.30
C CYS A 147 -9.75 49.52 22.03
N SER A 148 -9.98 49.06 20.80
CA SER A 148 -9.84 47.64 20.44
C SER A 148 -8.40 47.12 20.23
N GLN A 149 -7.39 47.99 20.04
CA GLN A 149 -5.99 47.61 19.78
C GLN A 149 -4.88 48.66 20.16
N PRO A 150 -5.01 49.59 21.13
CA PRO A 150 -3.85 50.36 21.57
C PRO A 150 -2.82 49.47 22.30
N PRO A 151 -1.50 49.67 22.10
CA PRO A 151 -0.43 48.93 22.78
C PRO A 151 -0.55 48.87 24.30
N ASN A 152 -1.21 49.86 24.91
CA ASN A 152 -1.29 50.07 26.36
C ASN A 152 -2.61 49.61 27.00
N CYS A 153 -3.50 48.96 26.24
CA CYS A 153 -4.75 48.39 26.76
C CYS A 153 -4.81 46.86 26.59
N LEU A 154 -3.70 46.25 26.17
CA LEU A 154 -3.56 44.80 26.09
C LEU A 154 -3.19 44.27 27.49
N SER A 155 -3.86 43.20 27.90
CA SER A 155 -3.61 42.44 29.13
C SER A 155 -2.36 41.56 29.04
N TRP A 156 -1.29 42.07 28.44
CA TRP A 156 -0.08 41.32 28.16
C TRP A 156 1.15 42.24 28.19
N GLU A 157 2.07 41.97 29.10
CA GLU A 157 3.38 42.61 29.22
C GLU A 157 4.18 42.34 27.95
N MET A 158 4.41 43.38 27.15
CA MET A 158 4.97 43.24 25.79
C MET A 158 6.50 43.25 25.77
N ASP A 159 7.15 43.89 26.75
CA ASP A 159 8.60 43.87 26.89
C ASP A 159 9.01 43.39 28.28
N CYS A 160 9.07 42.07 28.41
CA CYS A 160 9.44 41.35 29.62
C CYS A 160 10.89 41.57 30.13
N SER A 161 11.58 42.65 29.72
CA SER A 161 12.98 42.89 30.04
C SER A 161 13.41 44.35 30.18
N ASP A 162 12.49 45.32 30.06
CA ASP A 162 12.83 46.74 29.98
C ASP A 162 12.71 47.50 31.33
N GLY A 163 12.20 46.84 32.37
CA GLY A 163 12.03 47.39 33.71
C GLY A 163 10.80 48.26 33.89
N LEU A 164 9.83 48.20 32.96
CA LEU A 164 8.56 48.91 33.01
C LEU A 164 7.39 47.94 33.25
N ASP A 165 6.23 48.53 33.52
CA ASP A 165 4.94 47.88 33.74
C ASP A 165 4.08 48.35 32.56
N ASP A 166 4.16 47.64 31.43
CA ASP A 166 3.60 48.09 30.16
C ASP A 166 2.07 47.98 30.12
N GLU A 167 1.50 47.14 30.98
CA GLU A 167 0.06 46.90 31.15
C GLU A 167 -0.56 47.58 32.39
N GLY A 168 0.26 48.10 33.29
CA GLY A 168 -0.14 48.93 34.43
C GLY A 168 -0.76 48.16 35.59
N ASP A 169 -0.52 46.86 35.69
CA ASP A 169 -1.12 45.96 36.69
C ASP A 169 -0.35 45.98 38.04
N GLY A 170 0.88 46.51 38.02
CA GLY A 170 1.77 46.67 39.16
C GLY A 170 2.85 45.61 39.29
N LEU A 171 2.95 44.67 38.34
CA LEU A 171 4.06 43.74 38.15
C LEU A 171 4.94 44.24 36.98
N ILE A 172 6.20 43.84 36.95
CA ILE A 172 7.16 44.27 35.92
C ILE A 172 7.96 43.07 35.42
N ASP A 173 8.31 43.05 34.14
CA ASP A 173 9.18 42.04 33.53
C ASP A 173 8.79 40.59 33.94
N CYS A 174 9.77 39.77 34.31
CA CYS A 174 9.59 38.39 34.75
C CYS A 174 8.87 38.22 36.11
N GLU A 175 8.55 39.30 36.81
CA GLU A 175 7.66 39.24 37.98
C GLU A 175 6.17 39.20 37.54
N ASP A 176 5.91 39.47 36.26
CA ASP A 176 4.60 39.42 35.61
C ASP A 176 4.24 38.00 35.10
N PRO A 177 3.08 37.43 35.46
CA PRO A 177 2.60 36.13 34.99
C PRO A 177 2.44 36.02 33.47
N ASP A 178 2.21 37.13 32.77
CA ASP A 178 2.04 37.14 31.32
C ASP A 178 3.39 37.04 30.58
N CYS A 179 4.50 37.25 31.30
CA CYS A 179 5.87 36.97 30.86
C CYS A 179 6.35 35.53 31.13
N ALA A 180 5.51 34.64 31.66
CA ALA A 180 5.92 33.28 32.03
C ALA A 180 6.36 32.37 30.87
N LEU A 181 6.11 32.77 29.62
CA LEU A 181 6.57 32.07 28.41
C LEU A 181 7.59 32.89 27.60
N TYR A 182 8.01 34.05 28.12
CA TYR A 182 9.04 34.85 27.47
C TYR A 182 10.40 34.19 27.70
N PRO A 183 11.19 33.90 26.63
CA PRO A 183 12.43 33.14 26.75
C PRO A 183 13.48 33.73 27.72
N GLY A 184 13.44 35.05 27.98
CA GLY A 184 14.33 35.70 28.95
C GLY A 184 13.82 35.65 30.40
N CYS A 185 12.61 35.15 30.62
CA CYS A 185 11.94 35.00 31.92
C CYS A 185 11.61 33.55 32.24
N ASP A 186 11.99 32.63 31.35
CA ASP A 186 11.99 31.20 31.61
C ASP A 186 13.27 30.88 32.38
N PRO A 187 13.21 30.52 33.68
CA PRO A 187 14.36 30.07 34.44
C PRO A 187 14.81 28.66 34.03
N ASP A 188 14.31 28.12 32.90
CA ASP A 188 14.60 26.79 32.37
C ASP A 188 15.18 26.85 30.92
N THR A 189 15.75 27.99 30.46
CA THR A 189 16.36 28.11 29.10
C THR A 189 17.85 28.46 29.14
N GLU A 190 18.69 27.44 28.96
CA GLU A 190 20.14 27.54 28.84
C GLU A 190 20.60 27.96 27.42
N ILE A 191 21.65 28.80 27.30
CA ILE A 191 22.29 29.10 26.00
C ILE A 191 23.48 28.18 25.82
N CYS A 192 23.27 27.12 25.05
CA CYS A 192 24.11 25.93 24.98
C CYS A 192 25.53 26.08 24.37
N ASP A 193 26.04 27.29 24.15
CA ASP A 193 27.33 27.53 23.47
C ASP A 193 28.18 28.67 24.05
N ASN A 194 27.91 29.14 25.27
CA ASN A 194 28.47 30.37 25.80
C ASN A 194 29.34 30.23 27.09
N ASP A 195 29.56 29.01 27.59
CA ASP A 195 30.32 28.68 28.81
C ASP A 195 29.71 29.27 30.10
N LEU A 196 28.40 29.53 30.14
CA LEU A 196 27.67 30.01 31.32
C LEU A 196 26.59 29.01 31.75
N ASP A 197 26.00 29.34 32.89
CA ASP A 197 24.86 28.67 33.53
C ASP A 197 23.79 29.78 33.52
N ASP A 198 23.09 29.89 32.39
CA ASP A 198 22.14 30.97 32.08
C ASP A 198 20.79 30.76 32.76
N ASP A 199 20.47 29.52 33.14
CA ASP A 199 19.28 29.16 33.90
C ASP A 199 19.52 28.95 35.42
N ASP A 200 20.79 29.00 35.84
CA ASP A 200 21.27 28.99 37.24
C ASP A 200 20.95 27.65 37.97
N ASP A 201 20.76 26.56 37.21
CA ASP A 201 20.47 25.21 37.71
C ASP A 201 21.74 24.43 38.17
N GLY A 202 22.91 24.86 37.68
CA GLY A 202 24.23 24.41 38.09
C GLY A 202 25.00 23.55 37.08
N ASP A 203 24.39 23.20 35.95
CA ASP A 203 25.06 22.62 34.79
C ASP A 203 25.35 23.74 33.73
N VAL A 204 26.18 23.46 32.72
CA VAL A 204 26.63 24.50 31.75
C VAL A 204 26.70 23.92 30.33
N ASP A 205 26.28 24.70 29.32
CA ASP A 205 26.27 24.30 27.90
C ASP A 205 25.77 22.85 27.68
N CYS A 206 26.52 22.01 26.95
CA CYS A 206 26.14 20.62 26.65
C CYS A 206 26.23 19.65 27.85
N ASP A 207 26.77 20.09 28.99
CA ASP A 207 26.63 19.33 30.23
C ASP A 207 25.24 19.56 30.86
N ASP A 208 24.49 20.56 30.38
CA ASP A 208 23.12 20.89 30.77
C ASP A 208 22.07 20.00 30.08
N SER A 209 21.03 19.61 30.82
CA SER A 209 19.98 18.73 30.31
C SER A 209 18.98 19.43 29.39
N ASP A 210 18.84 20.74 29.50
CA ASP A 210 17.98 21.55 28.64
C ASP A 210 18.62 21.79 27.26
N CYS A 211 19.93 21.54 27.15
CA CYS A 211 20.70 21.57 25.90
C CYS A 211 20.70 20.25 25.10
N ALA A 212 19.96 19.23 25.54
CA ALA A 212 20.01 17.88 24.95
C ALA A 212 19.58 17.78 23.47
N GLN A 213 18.90 18.79 22.93
CA GLN A 213 18.50 18.85 21.51
C GLN A 213 19.04 20.09 20.79
N ASP A 214 19.88 20.89 21.45
CA ASP A 214 20.43 22.08 20.83
C ASP A 214 21.46 21.70 19.74
N PRO A 215 21.38 22.26 18.52
CA PRO A 215 22.35 22.02 17.44
C PRO A 215 23.82 22.28 17.79
N ALA A 216 24.13 23.01 18.86
CA ALA A 216 25.48 23.18 19.37
C ALA A 216 25.99 21.95 20.17
N CYS A 217 25.08 21.10 20.64
CA CYS A 217 25.33 19.99 21.55
C CYS A 217 24.94 18.61 20.99
N VAL A 218 24.11 18.58 19.94
CA VAL A 218 24.02 17.42 19.05
C VAL A 218 25.05 17.56 17.94
N PRO A 219 25.78 16.49 17.61
CA PRO A 219 26.70 16.56 16.50
C PRO A 219 25.98 16.74 15.14
N ASP A 220 26.70 17.27 14.15
CA ASP A 220 26.15 17.56 12.81
C ASP A 220 25.60 16.27 12.18
N PRO A 221 24.54 16.33 11.33
CA PRO A 221 23.99 15.14 10.69
C PRO A 221 25.04 14.38 9.88
N GLU A 222 25.18 13.08 10.13
CA GLU A 222 26.13 12.20 9.45
C GLU A 222 25.90 12.17 7.92
N ILE A 223 26.99 12.23 7.13
CA ILE A 223 26.91 12.09 5.67
C ILE A 223 27.24 10.63 5.32
N CYS A 224 26.20 9.83 5.19
CA CYS A 224 26.21 8.37 5.07
C CYS A 224 26.91 7.75 3.83
N ASP A 225 27.76 8.48 3.10
CA ASP A 225 28.44 7.99 1.88
C ASP A 225 29.87 8.53 1.64
N ASN A 226 30.54 9.05 2.68
CA ASN A 226 31.79 9.80 2.52
C ASN A 226 33.02 9.23 3.25
N ASP A 227 32.90 8.06 3.90
CA ASP A 227 33.96 7.38 4.69
C ASP A 227 34.49 8.22 5.87
N LEU A 228 33.68 9.13 6.43
CA LEU A 228 34.01 9.94 7.60
C LEU A 228 32.99 9.73 8.71
N ASP A 229 33.38 10.21 9.89
CA ASP A 229 32.60 10.30 11.13
C ASP A 229 32.34 11.80 11.25
N ASP A 230 31.32 12.27 10.54
CA ASP A 230 30.96 13.69 10.41
C ASP A 230 30.25 14.20 11.66
N ASP A 231 29.56 13.31 12.38
CA ASP A 231 28.93 13.58 13.66
C ASP A 231 29.91 13.35 14.85
N GLY A 232 30.97 12.58 14.68
CA GLY A 232 32.01 12.41 15.71
C GLY A 232 31.62 11.46 16.84
N ASP A 233 30.58 10.64 16.67
CA ASP A 233 30.15 9.63 17.63
C ASP A 233 31.04 8.36 17.61
N GLY A 234 31.83 8.21 16.53
CA GLY A 234 32.84 7.18 16.35
C GLY A 234 32.44 6.03 15.43
N ASP A 235 31.21 6.03 14.93
CA ASP A 235 30.76 5.18 13.83
C ASP A 235 30.88 5.96 12.49
N VAL A 236 30.77 5.27 11.35
CA VAL A 236 31.10 5.84 10.01
C VAL A 236 30.12 5.30 8.99
N ASP A 237 29.56 6.20 8.15
CA ASP A 237 28.60 5.87 7.08
C ASP A 237 27.48 4.91 7.55
N CYS A 238 27.23 3.80 6.84
CA CYS A 238 26.18 2.84 7.18
C CYS A 238 26.44 2.00 8.44
N ALA A 239 27.61 2.15 9.08
CA ALA A 239 27.82 1.60 10.42
C ALA A 239 27.24 2.52 11.51
N ASP A 240 26.90 3.76 11.15
CA ASP A 240 26.30 4.77 12.00
C ASP A 240 24.79 4.57 12.13
N THR A 241 24.26 4.67 13.36
CA THR A 241 22.83 4.53 13.63
C THR A 241 21.99 5.68 13.07
N ASP A 242 22.57 6.85 12.87
CA ASP A 242 21.89 8.00 12.27
C ASP A 242 21.67 7.82 10.76
N CYS A 243 22.34 6.82 10.16
CA CYS A 243 22.21 6.42 8.76
C CYS A 243 21.20 5.29 8.50
N GLU A 244 20.50 4.77 9.52
CA GLU A 244 19.57 3.61 9.40
C GLU A 244 18.45 3.79 8.35
N LEU A 245 18.12 5.03 7.97
CA LEU A 245 17.07 5.35 6.99
C LEU A 245 17.60 6.09 5.76
N ASP A 246 18.92 6.23 5.60
CA ASP A 246 19.49 6.90 4.42
C ASP A 246 19.40 5.98 3.19
N ALA A 247 19.07 6.51 2.02
CA ALA A 247 18.88 5.70 0.81
C ALA A 247 20.15 4.97 0.32
N ASN A 248 21.33 5.39 0.79
CA ASN A 248 22.60 4.71 0.53
C ASN A 248 22.88 3.55 1.50
N CYS A 249 22.20 3.53 2.66
CA CYS A 249 22.31 2.52 3.71
C CYS A 249 21.04 1.65 3.86
N ILE A 250 19.91 2.10 3.30
CA ILE A 250 18.74 1.28 3.02
C ILE A 250 19.10 0.40 1.84
N ILE A 251 19.47 -0.81 2.18
CA ILE A 251 19.76 -1.85 1.21
C ILE A 251 18.44 -2.29 0.57
N THR A 252 18.28 -1.95 -0.72
CA THR A 252 17.03 -2.15 -1.51
C THR A 252 17.02 -3.44 -2.32
N ALA A 253 18.02 -4.31 -2.13
CA ALA A 253 18.06 -5.63 -2.74
C ALA A 253 17.86 -6.69 -1.65
N PRO A 254 16.86 -7.58 -1.74
CA PRO A 254 16.78 -8.73 -0.83
C PRO A 254 17.97 -9.67 -1.07
N GLU A 255 18.64 -10.11 -0.01
CA GLU A 255 19.73 -11.09 -0.05
C GLU A 255 19.29 -12.39 -0.74
N LEU A 256 20.12 -12.93 -1.64
CA LEU A 256 19.86 -14.24 -2.23
C LEU A 256 20.56 -15.32 -1.39
N CYS A 257 19.82 -15.90 -0.46
CA CYS A 257 20.26 -16.84 0.59
C CYS A 257 20.99 -18.15 0.18
N ALA A 258 21.46 -18.31 -1.06
CA ALA A 258 22.14 -19.51 -1.55
C ALA A 258 23.09 -19.30 -2.76
N ASN A 259 23.56 -18.08 -3.03
CA ASN A 259 24.44 -17.80 -4.17
C ASN A 259 25.91 -17.48 -3.78
N ALA A 260 26.23 -17.42 -2.49
CA ALA A 260 27.53 -17.09 -1.90
C ALA A 260 28.05 -15.69 -2.28
N VAL A 261 27.14 -14.74 -2.45
CA VAL A 261 27.39 -13.32 -2.70
C VAL A 261 26.56 -12.55 -1.68
N ASP A 262 27.17 -11.52 -1.12
CA ASP A 262 26.52 -10.48 -0.34
C ASP A 262 25.77 -9.59 -1.35
N ASP A 263 24.54 -9.98 -1.70
CA ASP A 263 23.72 -9.33 -2.73
C ASP A 263 23.07 -8.06 -2.21
N ASP A 264 22.90 -7.99 -0.90
CA ASP A 264 22.33 -6.84 -0.24
C ASP A 264 23.43 -5.86 0.20
N GLY A 265 24.62 -6.34 0.60
CA GLY A 265 25.79 -5.51 0.89
C GLY A 265 26.00 -5.25 2.38
N ASP A 266 25.31 -5.98 3.26
CA ASP A 266 25.43 -5.86 4.72
C ASP A 266 26.69 -6.55 5.28
N GLY A 267 27.40 -7.32 4.44
CA GLY A 267 28.67 -7.97 4.76
C GLY A 267 28.55 -9.40 5.27
N ASP A 268 27.34 -9.88 5.51
CA ASP A 268 27.03 -11.29 5.69
C ASP A 268 26.67 -11.91 4.33
N VAL A 269 26.63 -13.25 4.25
CA VAL A 269 26.33 -13.96 3.00
C VAL A 269 25.41 -15.14 3.25
N ASP A 270 24.50 -15.39 2.33
CA ASP A 270 23.62 -16.54 2.30
C ASP A 270 22.82 -16.76 3.60
N CYS A 271 23.24 -17.69 4.46
CA CYS A 271 22.51 -18.07 5.68
C CYS A 271 23.23 -17.67 6.96
N ASP A 272 24.41 -17.08 6.82
CA ASP A 272 25.03 -16.33 7.90
C ASP A 272 24.38 -14.94 8.01
N ASP A 273 23.71 -14.50 6.94
CA ASP A 273 22.87 -13.32 6.83
C ASP A 273 21.54 -13.45 7.61
N SER A 274 21.17 -12.37 8.31
CA SER A 274 20.01 -12.33 9.19
C SER A 274 18.67 -12.08 8.48
N ASP A 275 18.70 -11.45 7.31
CA ASP A 275 17.55 -11.22 6.44
C ASP A 275 17.09 -12.52 5.75
N CYS A 276 17.98 -13.50 5.68
CA CYS A 276 17.68 -14.87 5.25
C CYS A 276 16.98 -15.74 6.31
N ALA A 277 16.70 -15.21 7.51
CA ALA A 277 15.99 -15.94 8.58
C ALA A 277 14.51 -16.21 8.29
N ALA A 278 13.91 -15.49 7.32
CA ALA A 278 12.51 -15.63 6.92
C ALA A 278 12.29 -16.49 5.65
N GLU A 279 13.35 -16.78 4.89
CA GLU A 279 13.24 -17.42 3.58
C GLU A 279 13.26 -18.95 3.66
N ARG A 280 12.50 -19.57 2.74
CA ARG A 280 12.20 -21.00 2.60
C ARG A 280 13.43 -21.90 2.27
N ASP A 281 14.64 -21.35 2.16
CA ASP A 281 15.80 -22.08 1.60
C ASP A 281 17.11 -21.99 2.42
N CYS A 282 17.10 -21.48 3.67
CA CYS A 282 18.30 -21.52 4.51
C CYS A 282 18.59 -22.91 5.12
N LEU A 283 19.11 -23.78 4.27
CA LEU A 283 19.45 -25.15 4.58
C LEU A 283 20.93 -25.41 4.26
N ASP A 284 21.68 -25.95 5.22
CA ASP A 284 23.08 -26.36 5.06
C ASP A 284 23.25 -27.38 3.90
N TYR A 285 23.78 -26.97 2.74
CA TYR A 285 24.12 -27.85 1.60
C TYR A 285 25.61 -28.24 1.55
N THR A 286 26.32 -28.21 2.67
CA THR A 286 27.77 -28.55 2.71
C THR A 286 28.09 -29.98 2.27
N GLY A 287 27.06 -30.80 2.04
CA GLY A 287 27.18 -32.19 1.60
C GLY A 287 27.69 -33.13 2.69
N VAL A 288 27.80 -32.64 3.92
CA VAL A 288 28.17 -33.43 5.10
C VAL A 288 26.96 -34.19 5.65
N LEU A 289 27.20 -35.05 6.63
CA LEU A 289 26.16 -35.90 7.17
C LEU A 289 25.15 -35.08 7.97
N GLY A 290 23.87 -35.14 7.59
CA GLY A 290 22.78 -34.33 8.14
C GLY A 290 22.50 -33.02 7.40
N ALA A 291 23.36 -32.64 6.44
CA ALA A 291 23.11 -31.52 5.53
C ALA A 291 21.84 -31.76 4.69
N ALA A 292 21.25 -30.69 4.19
CA ALA A 292 20.20 -30.74 3.20
C ALA A 292 20.70 -31.27 1.85
N CYS A 293 19.80 -31.83 1.06
CA CYS A 293 20.12 -32.32 -0.26
C CYS A 293 18.87 -32.46 -1.13
N ARG A 294 19.06 -32.39 -2.44
CA ARG A 294 18.03 -32.56 -3.46
C ARG A 294 18.37 -33.72 -4.38
N GLU A 295 19.65 -33.92 -4.67
CA GLU A 295 20.13 -34.99 -5.51
C GLU A 295 21.35 -35.70 -4.91
N ALA A 296 21.70 -36.85 -5.47
CA ALA A 296 22.81 -37.66 -4.96
C ALA A 296 24.16 -36.93 -5.02
N SER A 297 24.33 -35.94 -5.91
CA SER A 297 25.53 -35.11 -6.06
C SER A 297 25.85 -34.32 -4.80
N ASP A 298 24.81 -33.83 -4.12
CA ASP A 298 24.93 -32.94 -2.98
C ASP A 298 25.66 -33.62 -1.82
N CYS A 299 25.49 -34.95 -1.70
CA CYS A 299 26.11 -35.75 -0.63
C CYS A 299 27.45 -36.37 -1.03
N SER A 300 28.10 -35.84 -2.09
CA SER A 300 29.34 -36.39 -2.63
C SER A 300 30.54 -36.29 -1.67
N ALA A 301 30.49 -35.39 -0.68
CA ALA A 301 31.50 -35.29 0.37
C ALA A 301 31.51 -36.51 1.31
N ILE A 302 30.42 -37.28 1.36
CA ILE A 302 30.32 -38.52 2.15
C ILE A 302 30.68 -39.70 1.24
N THR A 303 31.70 -40.47 1.61
CA THR A 303 32.03 -41.71 0.87
C THR A 303 30.90 -42.74 1.00
N GLY A 304 30.17 -42.94 -0.10
CA GLY A 304 28.95 -43.75 -0.16
C GLY A 304 27.73 -43.02 0.41
N GLY A 305 27.75 -41.69 0.42
CA GLY A 305 26.62 -40.84 0.77
C GLY A 305 25.46 -41.02 -0.20
N GLN A 306 24.27 -40.78 0.32
CA GLN A 306 23.03 -40.78 -0.43
C GLN A 306 22.21 -39.60 0.03
N CYS A 307 21.60 -38.91 -0.93
CA CYS A 307 20.53 -37.99 -0.61
C CYS A 307 19.24 -38.79 -0.40
N ARG A 308 18.58 -38.56 0.74
CA ARG A 308 17.25 -39.09 1.03
C ARG A 308 16.31 -37.89 1.06
N THR A 309 15.52 -37.75 0.01
CA THR A 309 14.74 -36.55 -0.27
C THR A 309 13.44 -36.54 0.55
N GLU A 310 12.76 -35.40 0.54
CA GLU A 310 11.35 -35.34 0.95
C GLU A 310 10.51 -36.29 0.11
N LEU A 311 10.71 -36.31 -1.21
CA LEU A 311 9.94 -37.12 -2.15
C LEU A 311 10.04 -38.62 -1.85
N ASP A 312 11.24 -39.12 -1.55
CA ASP A 312 11.50 -40.55 -1.38
C ASP A 312 11.23 -41.04 0.04
N ASP A 313 11.49 -40.21 1.05
CA ASP A 313 11.58 -40.64 2.45
C ASP A 313 10.87 -39.71 3.45
N GLY A 314 10.29 -38.62 2.98
CA GLY A 314 9.60 -37.64 3.80
C GLY A 314 10.50 -36.87 4.77
N LEU A 315 11.79 -36.77 4.46
CA LEU A 315 12.77 -36.13 5.33
C LEU A 315 12.78 -34.61 5.06
N PRO A 316 12.45 -33.74 6.02
CA PRO A 316 12.34 -32.29 5.81
C PRO A 316 13.61 -31.73 5.14
N GLY A 317 13.45 -30.98 4.04
CA GLY A 317 14.50 -30.40 3.21
C GLY A 317 15.48 -31.38 2.56
N GLY A 318 15.17 -32.70 2.56
CA GLY A 318 16.06 -33.81 2.16
C GLY A 318 17.33 -33.93 3.02
N THR A 319 17.87 -35.12 3.30
CA THR A 319 19.06 -35.26 4.16
C THR A 319 20.16 -36.10 3.54
N CYS A 320 21.40 -35.58 3.61
CA CYS A 320 22.60 -36.33 3.30
C CYS A 320 22.88 -37.36 4.37
N THR A 321 22.73 -38.63 4.01
CA THR A 321 22.93 -39.76 4.90
C THR A 321 23.75 -40.85 4.21
N LYS A 322 23.94 -41.96 4.91
CA LYS A 322 24.62 -43.16 4.43
C LYS A 322 23.95 -44.38 5.04
N VAL A 323 23.74 -45.41 4.24
CA VAL A 323 23.25 -46.70 4.75
C VAL A 323 24.26 -47.28 5.72
N CYS A 324 23.79 -47.63 6.91
CA CYS A 324 24.60 -48.20 7.96
C CYS A 324 24.06 -49.54 8.44
N SER A 325 24.97 -50.33 9.00
CA SER A 325 24.68 -51.60 9.66
C SER A 325 25.79 -51.92 10.66
N VAL A 326 25.64 -53.02 11.40
CA VAL A 326 26.73 -53.56 12.25
C VAL A 326 28.04 -53.84 11.50
N MET A 327 27.98 -54.10 10.18
CA MET A 327 29.16 -54.32 9.34
C MET A 327 29.66 -53.04 8.65
N ASN A 328 28.83 -52.00 8.57
CA ASN A 328 29.12 -50.73 7.92
C ASN A 328 28.74 -49.57 8.86
N PRO A 329 29.59 -49.22 9.83
CA PRO A 329 29.28 -48.19 10.82
C PRO A 329 29.28 -46.79 10.19
N CYS A 330 28.58 -45.87 10.86
CA CYS A 330 28.57 -44.47 10.47
C CYS A 330 29.93 -43.78 10.70
N PRO A 331 30.25 -42.73 9.93
CA PRO A 331 31.39 -41.86 10.18
C PRO A 331 31.33 -41.22 11.58
N ASN A 332 32.46 -40.67 12.04
CA ASN A 332 32.50 -39.91 13.29
C ASN A 332 31.55 -38.71 13.22
N GLY A 333 30.85 -38.42 14.32
CA GLY A 333 29.81 -37.38 14.37
C GLY A 333 28.44 -37.84 13.87
N ALA A 334 28.27 -39.14 13.63
CA ALA A 334 26.99 -39.74 13.23
C ALA A 334 26.71 -41.04 13.99
N SER A 335 25.44 -41.32 14.25
CA SER A 335 24.99 -42.60 14.80
C SER A 335 24.05 -43.27 13.81
N CYS A 336 24.16 -44.60 13.74
CA CYS A 336 23.24 -45.40 12.95
C CYS A 336 21.87 -45.44 13.64
N VAL A 337 20.82 -45.05 12.93
CA VAL A 337 19.43 -45.22 13.35
C VAL A 337 18.91 -46.46 12.64
N THR A 338 18.94 -47.60 13.32
CA THR A 338 18.58 -48.90 12.72
C THR A 338 17.13 -49.27 12.94
N GLY A 339 16.51 -49.86 11.92
CA GLY A 339 15.27 -50.62 12.06
C GLY A 339 15.51 -51.98 12.73
N SER A 340 14.42 -52.76 12.88
CA SER A 340 14.45 -54.10 13.50
C SER A 340 15.22 -55.16 12.71
N ASP A 341 15.58 -54.88 11.46
CA ASP A 341 16.33 -55.74 10.55
C ASP A 341 17.87 -55.54 10.66
N GLY A 342 18.31 -54.55 11.44
CA GLY A 342 19.73 -54.24 11.66
C GLY A 342 20.39 -53.39 10.57
N ASN A 343 19.61 -52.91 9.59
CA ASN A 343 20.01 -51.88 8.65
C ASN A 343 19.42 -50.53 9.06
N GLY A 344 20.07 -49.45 8.69
CA GLY A 344 19.65 -48.11 9.08
C GLY A 344 20.26 -47.01 8.24
N LEU A 345 19.98 -45.79 8.65
CA LEU A 345 20.56 -44.57 8.08
C LEU A 345 21.41 -43.88 9.14
N CYS A 346 22.52 -43.30 8.70
CA CYS A 346 23.34 -42.47 9.57
C CYS A 346 22.66 -41.12 9.79
N ALA A 347 22.46 -40.75 11.05
CA ALA A 347 21.99 -39.42 11.44
C ALA A 347 23.09 -38.67 12.21
N LYS A 348 23.19 -37.35 11.99
CA LYS A 348 24.14 -36.46 12.66
C LYS A 348 23.91 -36.51 14.16
N THR A 349 24.96 -36.69 14.96
CA THR A 349 24.86 -36.64 16.41
C THR A 349 24.67 -35.21 16.90
N CYS A 350 23.92 -35.02 17.98
CA CYS A 350 23.64 -33.70 18.55
C CYS A 350 23.76 -33.74 20.08
N ALA A 351 24.09 -32.60 20.68
CA ALA A 351 24.06 -32.38 22.12
C ALA A 351 22.80 -31.61 22.54
N SER A 352 22.32 -30.71 21.68
CA SER A 352 21.18 -29.83 21.90
C SER A 352 20.40 -29.57 20.61
N ALA A 353 19.24 -28.90 20.72
CA ALA A 353 18.39 -28.61 19.58
C ALA A 353 19.07 -27.74 18.51
N THR A 354 19.97 -26.83 18.91
CA THR A 354 20.68 -25.92 17.99
C THR A 354 21.71 -26.61 17.11
N ASP A 355 22.09 -27.86 17.44
CA ASP A 355 23.00 -28.65 16.58
C ASP A 355 22.28 -29.23 15.34
N CYS A 356 20.95 -29.16 15.34
CA CYS A 356 20.07 -29.70 14.32
C CYS A 356 19.43 -28.58 13.52
N ARG A 357 19.35 -28.79 12.20
CA ARG A 357 18.69 -27.88 11.29
C ARG A 357 17.17 -27.83 11.53
N ILE A 358 16.55 -26.76 11.03
CA ILE A 358 15.09 -26.60 11.01
C ILE A 358 14.44 -27.85 10.39
N GLY A 359 13.34 -28.31 11.01
CA GLY A 359 12.68 -29.57 10.66
C GLY A 359 13.26 -30.81 11.34
N TYR A 360 14.28 -30.66 12.20
CA TYR A 360 14.90 -31.75 12.95
C TYR A 360 15.00 -31.40 14.44
N GLN A 361 14.88 -32.42 15.29
CA GLN A 361 15.01 -32.28 16.74
C GLN A 361 16.08 -33.22 17.26
N CYS A 362 16.86 -32.72 18.23
CA CYS A 362 17.85 -33.52 18.91
C CYS A 362 17.20 -34.51 19.88
N THR A 363 17.10 -35.78 19.46
CA THR A 363 16.45 -36.85 20.24
C THR A 363 17.21 -38.17 20.08
N MET A 364 16.89 -39.17 20.90
CA MET A 364 17.45 -40.53 20.77
C MET A 364 16.35 -41.50 20.26
N PRO A 365 16.19 -41.62 18.92
CA PRO A 365 15.22 -42.55 18.34
C PRO A 365 15.62 -44.00 18.57
N ALA A 366 14.67 -44.92 18.42
CA ALA A 366 14.92 -46.35 18.57
C ALA A 366 16.02 -46.82 17.59
N GLY A 367 16.99 -47.58 18.10
CA GLY A 367 18.13 -48.05 17.30
C GLY A 367 19.34 -47.11 17.30
N ALA A 368 19.20 -45.85 17.74
CA ALA A 368 20.33 -44.95 17.96
C ALA A 368 21.06 -45.27 19.28
N THR A 369 22.36 -44.98 19.33
CA THR A 369 23.19 -45.18 20.54
C THR A 369 23.50 -43.88 21.29
N VAL A 370 23.24 -42.73 20.65
CA VAL A 370 23.43 -41.36 21.13
C VAL A 370 22.31 -40.48 20.56
N ASN A 371 22.14 -39.26 21.09
CA ASN A 371 21.23 -38.30 20.51
C ASN A 371 21.66 -37.93 19.09
N VAL A 372 20.69 -37.86 18.19
CA VAL A 372 20.86 -37.49 16.79
C VAL A 372 19.80 -36.48 16.37
N CYS A 373 20.08 -35.77 15.28
CA CYS A 373 19.09 -34.96 14.60
C CYS A 373 18.09 -35.87 13.91
N ASN A 374 16.96 -36.10 14.60
CA ASN A 374 15.85 -36.89 14.10
C ASN A 374 14.85 -35.97 13.38
N PRO A 375 14.23 -36.42 12.27
CA PRO A 375 13.16 -35.66 11.63
C PRO A 375 12.08 -35.29 12.64
N HIS A 376 11.70 -34.02 12.64
CA HIS A 376 10.66 -33.44 13.48
C HIS A 376 10.21 -32.11 12.88
N CYS A 377 9.58 -32.16 11.71
CA CYS A 377 8.82 -31.01 11.27
C CYS A 377 7.75 -30.68 12.33
N GLY A 378 7.52 -29.40 12.58
CA GLY A 378 6.45 -28.88 13.44
C GLY A 378 5.48 -27.97 12.68
N ARG A 379 5.82 -27.54 11.47
CA ARG A 379 5.02 -26.70 10.59
C ARG A 379 5.24 -27.08 9.14
N ASP A 380 4.22 -26.86 8.31
CA ASP A 380 4.24 -27.34 6.93
C ASP A 380 5.24 -26.63 6.03
N TRP A 381 5.61 -25.38 6.34
CA TRP A 381 6.63 -24.65 5.58
C TRP A 381 8.03 -25.29 5.66
N GLN A 382 8.25 -26.19 6.63
CA GLN A 382 9.49 -26.97 6.75
C GLN A 382 9.56 -28.12 5.73
N CYS A 383 8.52 -28.28 4.90
CA CYS A 383 8.38 -29.26 3.85
C CYS A 383 8.30 -28.52 2.49
N ARG A 384 9.27 -28.73 1.61
CA ARG A 384 9.50 -27.90 0.42
C ARG A 384 8.81 -28.39 -0.85
N ASP A 385 8.67 -29.69 -1.05
CA ASP A 385 8.21 -30.27 -2.33
C ASP A 385 6.68 -30.51 -2.34
N THR A 386 5.87 -29.47 -2.05
CA THR A 386 4.38 -29.54 -1.92
C THR A 386 3.90 -30.53 -0.85
N ARG A 387 4.76 -30.87 0.11
CA ARG A 387 4.47 -31.79 1.22
C ARG A 387 4.00 -31.03 2.45
N TYR A 388 3.26 -31.69 3.34
CA TYR A 388 2.87 -31.13 4.63
C TYR A 388 3.55 -31.87 5.78
N CYS A 389 3.60 -31.21 6.93
CA CYS A 389 4.23 -31.78 8.10
C CYS A 389 3.25 -32.69 8.84
N ASN A 390 3.53 -34.00 8.86
CA ASN A 390 2.87 -34.88 9.80
C ASN A 390 3.50 -34.73 11.19
N THR A 391 2.89 -33.90 12.03
CA THR A 391 3.35 -33.67 13.43
C THR A 391 3.33 -34.93 14.31
N GLY A 392 2.67 -36.01 13.88
CA GLY A 392 2.62 -37.27 14.60
C GLY A 392 3.93 -38.08 14.52
N ASP A 393 4.60 -38.07 13.37
CA ASP A 393 5.86 -38.79 13.14
C ASP A 393 7.05 -37.87 12.77
N GLY A 394 6.79 -36.58 12.55
CA GLY A 394 7.79 -35.57 12.27
C GLY A 394 8.30 -35.56 10.83
N LEU A 395 7.60 -36.24 9.90
CA LEU A 395 7.97 -36.38 8.49
C LEU A 395 7.12 -35.49 7.58
N CYS A 396 7.72 -35.08 6.46
CA CYS A 396 7.07 -34.43 5.34
C CYS A 396 6.38 -35.46 4.46
N VAL A 397 5.06 -35.53 4.53
CA VAL A 397 4.25 -36.47 3.78
C VAL A 397 3.67 -35.78 2.56
N ALA A 398 3.56 -36.51 1.45
CA ALA A 398 2.84 -36.01 0.29
C ALA A 398 1.39 -35.74 0.70
N GLN A 399 0.86 -34.57 0.31
CA GLN A 399 -0.59 -34.36 0.30
C GLN A 399 -1.12 -34.89 -1.01
N GLU A 400 -2.24 -35.60 -0.96
CA GLU A 400 -3.00 -35.85 -2.17
C GLU A 400 -3.60 -34.53 -2.66
N LEU A 401 -3.35 -34.14 -3.91
CA LEU A 401 -4.00 -32.97 -4.49
C LEU A 401 -5.44 -33.37 -4.83
N CYS A 402 -6.38 -33.03 -3.95
CA CYS A 402 -7.78 -33.46 -3.97
C CYS A 402 -8.60 -33.15 -5.26
N LEU A 403 -8.00 -32.46 -6.23
CA LEU A 403 -8.60 -32.02 -7.50
C LEU A 403 -7.82 -32.51 -8.73
N THR A 404 -6.69 -33.19 -8.56
CA THR A 404 -5.96 -33.78 -9.68
C THR A 404 -6.47 -35.21 -9.94
N PRO A 405 -6.44 -35.69 -11.19
CA PRO A 405 -6.83 -37.06 -11.50
C PRO A 405 -5.80 -38.12 -11.03
N GLY A 406 -4.76 -37.72 -10.29
CA GLY A 406 -3.67 -38.57 -9.79
C GLY A 406 -3.96 -39.17 -8.41
N ASP A 407 -3.22 -40.23 -8.08
CA ASP A 407 -3.08 -40.79 -6.73
C ASP A 407 -1.73 -40.28 -6.21
N ASP A 408 -1.73 -39.01 -5.78
CA ASP A 408 -0.49 -38.24 -5.56
C ASP A 408 0.25 -38.65 -4.27
N ASP A 409 -0.45 -39.32 -3.34
CA ASP A 409 0.14 -39.90 -2.13
C ASP A 409 0.34 -41.43 -2.21
N GLY A 410 -0.19 -42.09 -3.25
CA GLY A 410 0.06 -43.48 -3.59
C GLY A 410 -0.73 -44.49 -2.74
N ASP A 411 -1.79 -44.05 -2.06
CA ASP A 411 -2.62 -44.90 -1.20
C ASP A 411 -3.72 -45.67 -1.97
N GLY A 412 -3.92 -45.32 -3.24
CA GLY A 412 -4.85 -45.97 -4.16
C GLY A 412 -6.25 -45.36 -4.17
N GLN A 413 -6.49 -44.29 -3.42
CA GLN A 413 -7.64 -43.41 -3.55
C GLN A 413 -7.26 -42.20 -4.43
N ILE A 414 -8.27 -41.48 -4.92
CA ILE A 414 -8.06 -40.33 -5.81
C ILE A 414 -9.06 -39.22 -5.47
N ASN A 415 -8.62 -37.97 -5.52
CA ASN A 415 -9.44 -36.74 -5.38
C ASN A 415 -10.21 -36.67 -4.04
N CYS A 416 -11.24 -35.83 -3.98
CA CYS A 416 -12.20 -35.73 -2.86
C CYS A 416 -12.96 -37.01 -2.46
N ALA A 417 -12.70 -38.15 -3.11
CA ALA A 417 -13.18 -39.44 -2.66
C ALA A 417 -12.22 -40.12 -1.66
N ASP A 418 -11.01 -39.58 -1.49
CA ASP A 418 -10.05 -40.00 -0.48
C ASP A 418 -10.46 -39.52 0.92
N THR A 419 -10.14 -40.37 1.89
CA THR A 419 -10.21 -40.09 3.31
C THR A 419 -9.22 -38.99 3.76
N ASN A 420 -8.09 -38.82 3.07
CA ASN A 420 -7.08 -37.78 3.31
C ASN A 420 -7.55 -36.39 2.85
N CYS A 421 -8.48 -36.35 1.88
CA CYS A 421 -9.19 -35.15 1.43
C CYS A 421 -10.49 -34.85 2.20
N ALA A 422 -10.83 -35.64 3.22
CA ALA A 422 -12.10 -35.51 3.92
C ALA A 422 -12.14 -34.27 4.82
N GLY A 423 -12.81 -33.21 4.35
CA GLY A 423 -12.96 -31.95 5.06
C GLY A 423 -12.00 -30.84 4.62
N ASP A 424 -11.22 -31.09 3.56
CA ASP A 424 -10.38 -30.07 2.93
C ASP A 424 -11.26 -29.00 2.25
N THR A 425 -10.91 -27.73 2.44
CA THR A 425 -11.58 -26.57 1.82
C THR A 425 -11.46 -26.56 0.29
N ALA A 426 -10.48 -27.26 -0.28
CA ALA A 426 -10.32 -27.50 -1.71
C ALA A 426 -11.48 -28.33 -2.29
N CYS A 427 -12.06 -29.24 -1.49
CA CYS A 427 -13.15 -30.10 -1.93
C CYS A 427 -14.49 -29.36 -2.01
N GLY A 428 -14.66 -28.59 -3.08
CA GLY A 428 -15.82 -27.73 -3.34
C GLY A 428 -15.46 -26.40 -4.01
N CYS A 429 -14.18 -26.07 -4.07
CA CYS A 429 -13.71 -25.02 -4.96
C CYS A 429 -13.76 -25.52 -6.42
N VAL A 430 -13.75 -24.59 -7.36
CA VAL A 430 -13.53 -24.90 -8.77
C VAL A 430 -12.18 -24.30 -9.11
N GLU A 431 -11.16 -25.16 -9.12
CA GLU A 431 -9.87 -24.82 -9.71
C GLU A 431 -10.08 -24.36 -11.15
N ASP A 432 -9.22 -23.47 -11.61
CA ASP A 432 -9.31 -23.06 -13.00
C ASP A 432 -8.85 -24.18 -13.95
N ASP A 433 -9.37 -24.15 -15.17
CA ASP A 433 -9.19 -25.25 -16.13
C ASP A 433 -7.74 -25.33 -16.70
N ARG A 434 -6.75 -24.60 -16.14
CA ARG A 434 -5.37 -24.55 -16.66
C ARG A 434 -4.47 -25.64 -16.10
N ASN A 435 -4.82 -26.27 -14.97
CA ASN A 435 -4.06 -27.36 -14.34
C ASN A 435 -2.57 -27.02 -14.13
N ASN A 436 -2.30 -25.78 -13.77
CA ASN A 436 -0.96 -25.22 -13.62
C ASN A 436 -0.46 -25.24 -12.17
N VAL A 437 -0.91 -26.25 -11.43
CA VAL A 437 -0.68 -26.44 -9.99
C VAL A 437 0.79 -26.70 -9.59
N GLN A 438 1.67 -26.90 -10.57
CA GLN A 438 3.09 -27.21 -10.39
C GLN A 438 3.93 -26.57 -11.49
N TRP A 439 5.20 -26.27 -11.21
CA TRP A 439 6.14 -25.72 -12.21
C TRP A 439 6.30 -26.61 -13.45
N THR A 440 6.19 -27.95 -13.30
CA THR A 440 6.24 -28.89 -14.43
C THR A 440 5.01 -28.87 -15.31
N THR A 441 3.88 -28.37 -14.79
CA THR A 441 2.61 -28.23 -15.52
C THR A 441 2.25 -26.77 -15.76
N ALA A 442 3.22 -25.86 -15.62
CA ALA A 442 3.02 -24.42 -15.76
C ALA A 442 2.29 -24.05 -17.06
N PHE A 443 1.35 -23.12 -16.96
CA PHE A 443 0.57 -22.65 -18.10
C PHE A 443 1.39 -21.72 -18.98
N GLU A 444 1.37 -21.93 -20.30
CA GLU A 444 2.10 -21.08 -21.24
C GLU A 444 1.43 -19.72 -21.38
N LEU A 445 2.10 -18.68 -20.87
CA LEU A 445 1.58 -17.33 -20.76
C LEU A 445 1.95 -16.50 -21.99
N ASP A 446 0.94 -15.92 -22.65
CA ASP A 446 1.15 -14.98 -23.75
C ASP A 446 1.29 -13.55 -23.22
N LEU A 447 2.53 -13.04 -23.18
CA LEU A 447 2.81 -11.68 -22.71
C LEU A 447 2.12 -10.61 -23.57
N ALA A 448 1.79 -10.89 -24.84
CA ALA A 448 1.14 -9.94 -25.74
C ALA A 448 -0.39 -9.93 -25.60
N ALA A 449 -0.96 -10.87 -24.84
CA ALA A 449 -2.39 -10.91 -24.57
C ALA A 449 -2.75 -9.86 -23.50
N GLY A 450 -3.37 -8.75 -23.93
CA GLY A 450 -3.87 -7.71 -23.02
C GLY A 450 -5.15 -8.06 -22.26
N THR A 451 -5.60 -9.31 -22.31
CA THR A 451 -6.79 -9.78 -21.58
C THR A 451 -6.36 -10.31 -20.21
N PRO A 452 -6.92 -9.77 -19.12
CA PRO A 452 -6.67 -10.31 -17.78
C PRO A 452 -7.04 -11.79 -17.69
N LEU A 453 -6.23 -12.55 -16.95
CA LEU A 453 -6.45 -13.97 -16.71
C LEU A 453 -7.03 -14.16 -15.32
N THR A 454 -8.20 -14.78 -15.23
CA THR A 454 -8.79 -15.17 -13.94
C THR A 454 -8.18 -16.48 -13.48
N GLY A 455 -7.83 -16.58 -12.19
CA GLY A 455 -7.36 -17.79 -11.56
C GLY A 455 -7.93 -18.00 -10.17
N SER A 456 -7.69 -19.18 -9.61
CA SER A 456 -8.15 -19.59 -8.29
C SER A 456 -7.05 -20.37 -7.59
N ILE A 457 -6.74 -20.03 -6.35
CA ILE A 457 -5.91 -20.85 -5.47
C ILE A 457 -6.82 -21.59 -4.50
N CYS A 458 -7.03 -22.89 -4.71
CA CYS A 458 -7.96 -23.69 -3.92
C CYS A 458 -7.43 -24.24 -2.60
N GLY A 459 -6.92 -23.37 -1.74
CA GLY A 459 -6.47 -23.76 -0.41
C GLY A 459 -5.01 -24.20 -0.38
N PRO A 460 -4.62 -24.95 0.65
CA PRO A 460 -3.28 -24.80 1.22
C PRO A 460 -2.12 -25.38 0.41
N THR A 461 -2.42 -26.01 -0.72
CA THR A 461 -1.46 -26.76 -1.54
C THR A 461 -1.49 -26.40 -3.01
N TYR A 462 -2.39 -25.52 -3.43
CA TYR A 462 -2.56 -25.14 -4.83
C TYR A 462 -1.74 -23.88 -5.10
N GLN A 463 -1.04 -23.87 -6.24
CA GLN A 463 -0.14 -22.82 -6.66
C GLN A 463 -0.28 -22.64 -8.16
N ASP A 464 -0.39 -21.42 -8.65
CA ASP A 464 -0.53 -21.22 -10.09
C ASP A 464 0.80 -20.83 -10.72
N TRP A 465 1.35 -21.77 -11.48
CA TRP A 465 2.60 -21.60 -12.21
C TRP A 465 2.32 -21.19 -13.66
N PHE A 466 3.06 -20.20 -14.14
CA PHE A 466 3.02 -19.72 -15.51
C PHE A 466 4.42 -19.79 -16.10
N VAL A 467 4.54 -20.07 -17.39
CA VAL A 467 5.81 -20.11 -18.10
C VAL A 467 5.74 -19.27 -19.37
N PHE A 468 6.78 -18.50 -19.65
CA PHE A 468 6.84 -17.68 -20.87
C PHE A 468 8.28 -17.44 -21.32
N THR A 469 8.44 -17.01 -22.56
CA THR A 469 9.74 -16.67 -23.15
C THR A 469 9.58 -15.43 -24.04
N PRO A 470 10.03 -14.24 -23.59
CA PRO A 470 9.89 -13.01 -24.36
C PRO A 470 10.62 -13.11 -25.70
N ALA A 471 9.98 -12.68 -26.79
CA ALA A 471 10.62 -12.66 -28.12
C ALA A 471 11.64 -11.52 -28.27
N THR A 472 11.47 -10.45 -27.50
CA THR A 472 12.35 -9.26 -27.44
C THR A 472 12.58 -8.88 -26.00
N THR A 473 13.68 -8.18 -25.71
CA THR A 473 13.91 -7.63 -24.37
C THR A 473 12.83 -6.58 -24.11
N VAL A 474 12.10 -6.75 -23.01
CA VAL A 474 10.88 -5.99 -22.73
C VAL A 474 10.73 -5.75 -21.23
N SER A 475 10.22 -4.60 -20.83
CA SER A 475 9.81 -4.35 -19.45
C SER A 475 8.38 -4.84 -19.28
N VAL A 476 8.10 -5.65 -18.26
CA VAL A 476 6.76 -6.19 -18.03
C VAL A 476 6.37 -5.93 -16.58
N THR A 477 5.15 -5.46 -16.38
CA THR A 477 4.51 -5.35 -15.08
C THR A 477 3.49 -6.46 -14.95
N PHE A 478 3.60 -7.22 -13.86
CA PHE A 478 2.64 -8.25 -13.47
C PHE A 478 1.85 -7.73 -12.29
N THR A 479 0.53 -7.85 -12.33
CA THR A 479 -0.35 -7.45 -11.23
C THR A 479 -1.35 -8.57 -10.95
N ALA A 480 -1.35 -9.09 -9.72
CA ALA A 480 -2.38 -9.98 -9.21
C ALA A 480 -3.34 -9.18 -8.35
N SER A 481 -4.58 -9.04 -8.80
CA SER A 481 -5.65 -8.38 -8.05
C SER A 481 -6.56 -9.41 -7.38
N PHE A 482 -6.75 -9.29 -6.08
CA PHE A 482 -7.60 -10.16 -5.26
C PHE A 482 -8.20 -9.36 -4.09
N THR A 483 -8.88 -10.03 -3.16
CA THR A 483 -9.37 -9.38 -1.94
C THR A 483 -8.63 -9.99 -0.75
N ASN A 484 -7.67 -9.27 -0.18
CA ASN A 484 -6.78 -9.76 0.88
C ASN A 484 -7.57 -10.33 2.09
N ALA A 485 -8.71 -9.71 2.42
CA ALA A 485 -9.61 -10.20 3.48
C ALA A 485 -10.17 -11.63 3.27
N THR A 486 -10.16 -12.14 2.03
CA THR A 486 -10.57 -13.52 1.70
C THR A 486 -9.40 -14.50 1.78
N GLY A 487 -8.18 -13.99 1.66
CA GLY A 487 -6.94 -14.75 1.63
C GLY A 487 -5.85 -13.94 0.94
N ASP A 488 -4.68 -13.86 1.54
CA ASP A 488 -3.57 -13.09 0.98
C ASP A 488 -2.79 -13.89 -0.07
N LEU A 489 -2.44 -13.27 -1.20
CA LEU A 489 -1.74 -13.92 -2.30
C LEU A 489 -0.48 -13.15 -2.67
N ASP A 490 0.58 -13.88 -2.98
CA ASP A 490 1.88 -13.35 -3.33
C ASP A 490 2.24 -13.69 -4.78
N LEU A 491 3.09 -12.87 -5.39
CA LEU A 491 3.68 -13.08 -6.71
C LEU A 491 5.18 -13.30 -6.64
N TYR A 492 5.67 -14.28 -7.40
CA TYR A 492 7.10 -14.57 -7.54
C TYR A 492 7.46 -14.80 -9.00
N LEU A 493 8.62 -14.31 -9.43
CA LEU A 493 9.16 -14.53 -10.77
C LEU A 493 10.48 -15.28 -10.67
N TYR A 494 10.70 -16.28 -11.51
CA TYR A 494 11.89 -17.10 -11.55
C TYR A 494 12.48 -17.16 -12.96
N ASP A 495 13.79 -17.36 -13.04
CA ASP A 495 14.47 -17.77 -14.28
C ASP A 495 14.41 -19.30 -14.42
N ALA A 496 14.21 -19.84 -15.62
CA ALA A 496 14.14 -21.29 -15.83
C ALA A 496 15.43 -22.03 -15.44
N GLY A 497 16.57 -21.34 -15.37
CA GLY A 497 17.84 -21.86 -14.88
C GLY A 497 17.92 -21.97 -13.36
N ASN A 498 17.05 -21.26 -12.62
CA ASN A 498 16.98 -21.28 -11.17
C ASN A 498 15.55 -21.00 -10.67
N LEU A 499 14.77 -22.07 -10.43
CA LEU A 499 13.42 -21.98 -9.83
C LEU A 499 13.43 -21.91 -8.30
N LEU A 500 14.62 -21.73 -7.71
CA LEU A 500 14.82 -21.76 -6.27
C LEU A 500 14.83 -20.35 -5.70
N THR A 501 15.43 -19.45 -6.47
CA THR A 501 15.56 -18.04 -6.13
C THR A 501 14.69 -17.22 -7.06
N SER A 502 13.72 -16.51 -6.50
CA SER A 502 12.93 -15.58 -7.30
C SER A 502 13.80 -14.37 -7.70
N ILE A 503 13.66 -13.89 -8.93
CA ILE A 503 14.35 -12.72 -9.48
C ILE A 503 13.51 -11.43 -9.34
N ALA A 504 12.27 -11.56 -8.89
CA ALA A 504 11.36 -10.49 -8.48
C ALA A 504 10.20 -11.10 -7.68
N MET A 505 9.63 -10.33 -6.74
CA MET A 505 8.48 -10.74 -5.93
C MET A 505 7.62 -9.54 -5.53
N ALA A 506 6.35 -9.80 -5.18
CA ALA A 506 5.44 -8.86 -4.56
C ALA A 506 4.57 -9.62 -3.54
N TYR A 507 4.62 -9.23 -2.27
CA TYR A 507 4.07 -9.97 -1.13
C TYR A 507 3.47 -9.03 -0.06
N THR A 508 2.92 -7.90 -0.50
CA THR A 508 2.30 -6.93 0.42
C THR A 508 0.95 -7.44 0.92
N THR A 509 0.42 -6.84 1.98
CA THR A 509 -0.93 -7.18 2.47
C THR A 509 -2.03 -6.41 1.74
N SER A 510 -1.78 -6.00 0.50
CA SER A 510 -2.70 -5.17 -0.28
C SER A 510 -3.67 -6.03 -1.08
N ASP A 511 -4.68 -5.42 -1.68
CA ASP A 511 -5.56 -6.12 -2.63
C ASP A 511 -4.88 -6.33 -4.01
N ASN A 512 -3.66 -5.80 -4.21
CA ASN A 512 -2.94 -5.86 -5.49
C ASN A 512 -1.44 -6.09 -5.31
N GLU A 513 -0.98 -7.29 -5.64
CA GLU A 513 0.46 -7.55 -5.71
C GLU A 513 1.00 -7.24 -7.09
N THR A 514 2.02 -6.37 -7.13
CA THR A 514 2.54 -5.83 -8.39
C THR A 514 4.04 -5.64 -8.37
N PHE A 515 4.71 -6.03 -9.45
CA PHE A 515 6.12 -5.72 -9.68
C PHE A 515 6.39 -5.52 -11.18
N THR A 516 7.45 -4.76 -11.49
CA THR A 516 7.91 -4.53 -12.86
C THR A 516 9.32 -5.07 -13.05
N ARG A 517 9.57 -5.81 -14.14
CA ARG A 517 10.89 -6.37 -14.44
C ARG A 517 11.26 -6.25 -15.91
N SER A 518 12.53 -5.95 -16.18
CA SER A 518 13.11 -6.05 -17.52
C SER A 518 13.51 -7.49 -17.82
N LEU A 519 12.91 -8.09 -18.85
CA LEU A 519 13.06 -9.49 -19.20
C LEU A 519 13.82 -9.63 -20.51
N ASN A 520 14.84 -10.49 -20.52
CA ASN A 520 15.68 -10.71 -21.70
C ASN A 520 15.01 -11.56 -22.78
N ALA A 521 15.20 -11.17 -24.04
CA ALA A 521 14.76 -11.95 -25.20
C ALA A 521 15.30 -13.39 -25.17
N GLY A 522 14.43 -14.37 -25.42
CA GLY A 522 14.79 -15.78 -25.58
C GLY A 522 15.14 -16.51 -24.28
N THR A 523 15.00 -15.84 -23.12
CA THR A 523 15.15 -16.47 -21.80
C THR A 523 13.77 -16.93 -21.30
N THR A 524 13.69 -18.15 -20.77
CA THR A 524 12.44 -18.69 -20.23
C THR A 524 12.31 -18.31 -18.77
N TYR A 525 11.14 -17.81 -18.39
CA TYR A 525 10.82 -17.42 -17.02
C TYR A 525 9.58 -18.16 -16.53
N TYR A 526 9.48 -18.28 -15.21
CA TYR A 526 8.31 -18.82 -14.53
C TYR A 526 7.73 -17.79 -13.57
N LEU A 527 6.44 -17.52 -13.66
CA LEU A 527 5.72 -16.69 -12.71
C LEU A 527 4.86 -17.61 -11.82
N LEU A 528 4.89 -17.38 -10.52
CA LEU A 528 4.13 -18.12 -9.52
C LEU A 528 3.17 -17.15 -8.82
N VAL A 529 1.91 -17.55 -8.71
CA VAL A 529 0.93 -16.99 -7.76
C VAL A 529 0.77 -18.00 -6.64
N ASP A 530 1.08 -17.60 -5.41
CA ASP A 530 1.02 -18.45 -4.21
C ASP A 530 0.13 -17.82 -3.14
N GLY A 531 -0.44 -18.62 -2.25
CA GLY A 531 -1.23 -18.11 -1.12
C GLY A 531 -0.35 -17.89 0.10
N TYR A 532 -0.23 -16.66 0.60
CA TYR A 532 0.49 -16.37 1.84
C TYR A 532 -0.13 -17.16 2.99
N HIS A 533 0.71 -17.87 3.75
CA HIS A 533 0.27 -18.83 4.77
C HIS A 533 -0.86 -19.75 4.29
N ARG A 534 -0.79 -20.21 3.04
CA ARG A 534 -1.68 -21.22 2.48
C ARG A 534 -3.12 -20.72 2.29
N ALA A 535 -3.27 -19.42 2.10
CA ALA A 535 -4.55 -18.79 1.86
C ALA A 535 -5.17 -19.24 0.53
N ALA A 536 -6.50 -19.39 0.53
CA ALA A 536 -7.27 -19.64 -0.68
C ALA A 536 -7.85 -18.31 -1.17
N ASN A 537 -7.72 -18.01 -2.46
CA ASN A 537 -8.39 -16.85 -3.03
C ASN A 537 -8.55 -16.97 -4.54
N ASN A 538 -9.51 -16.22 -5.08
CA ASN A 538 -9.60 -15.98 -6.52
C ASN A 538 -8.84 -14.70 -6.85
N TYR A 539 -8.19 -14.68 -8.01
CA TYR A 539 -7.41 -13.53 -8.45
C TYR A 539 -7.59 -13.25 -9.93
N THR A 540 -7.23 -12.03 -10.32
CA THR A 540 -7.10 -11.62 -11.72
C THR A 540 -5.67 -11.19 -11.98
N LEU A 541 -4.97 -11.92 -12.84
CA LEU A 541 -3.62 -11.60 -13.30
C LEU A 541 -3.69 -10.69 -14.53
N THR A 542 -3.13 -9.50 -14.41
CA THR A 542 -2.98 -8.51 -15.48
C THR A 542 -1.51 -8.34 -15.84
N ILE A 543 -1.23 -8.19 -17.13
CA ILE A 543 0.13 -8.10 -17.68
C ILE A 543 0.19 -6.89 -18.59
N THR A 544 1.15 -5.99 -18.36
CA THR A 544 1.37 -4.80 -19.18
C THR A 544 2.84 -4.65 -19.55
N GLN A 545 3.13 -4.31 -20.82
CA GLN A 545 4.48 -4.13 -21.38
C GLN A 545 4.84 -2.66 -21.58
#